data_AF-A0A946FBW8-F1
#
_entry.id   AF-A0A946FBW8-F1
#
_cell.length_a   1.000
_cell.length_b   1.000
_cell.length_c   1.000
_cell.angle_alpha   90.00
_cell.angle_beta   90.00
_cell.angle_gamma   90.00
#
_symmetry.space_group_name_H-M   'P 1'
#
loop_
_entity.id
_entity.type
_entity.pdbx_description
1 polymer ?
#
loop_
_entity_poly.entity_id
_entity_poly.type
_entity_poly.pdbx_seq_one_letter_code
_entity_poly.pdbx_strand_id
1 'polypeptide(L)' 'MGALGGRDDAHQLIYFDLDNLQLVNDTFERKAGDDVITRFGQLIEEYLPKNVVATRLAEDDFVILLTHRSTDDA' A
#
# COMPACT_ATOMS: atom_id res chain seq x y z
N MET A 1 -36.60 -3.00 -4.33
CA MET A 1 -35.50 -2.32 -5.03
C MET A 1 -34.96 -1.28 -4.07
N GLY A 2 -33.98 -1.65 -3.25
CA GLY A 2 -33.48 -0.79 -2.16
C GLY A 2 -32.77 0.42 -2.75
N ALA A 3 -33.20 1.60 -2.35
CA ALA A 3 -32.54 2.85 -2.71
C ALA A 3 -31.05 2.74 -2.36
N LEU A 4 -30.18 2.94 -3.36
CA LEU A 4 -28.77 3.24 -3.18
C LEU A 4 -28.71 4.63 -2.53
N GLY A 5 -28.97 4.68 -1.23
CA GLY A 5 -28.77 5.88 -0.43
C GLY A 5 -27.29 6.22 -0.49
N GLY A 6 -26.95 7.25 -1.26
CA GLY A 6 -25.63 7.83 -1.33
C GLY A 6 -25.18 8.22 0.08
N ARG A 7 -24.28 7.43 0.63
CA ARG A 7 -23.26 7.95 1.52
C ARG A 7 -22.12 8.38 0.61
N ASP A 8 -21.50 9.50 0.92
CA ASP A 8 -20.20 9.88 0.33
C ASP A 8 -19.18 8.80 0.70
N ASP A 9 -19.23 7.65 0.01
CA ASP A 9 -18.30 6.56 0.17
C ASP A 9 -17.06 6.91 -0.64
N ALA A 10 -16.31 7.86 -0.09
CA ALA A 10 -15.03 8.23 -0.64
C ALA A 10 -13.99 7.17 -0.28
N HIS A 11 -13.04 6.98 -1.19
CA HIS A 11 -11.93 6.08 -1.04
C HIS A 11 -10.66 6.83 -1.39
N GLN A 12 -9.56 6.48 -0.73
CA GLN A 12 -8.26 7.05 -1.04
C GLN A 12 -7.34 5.96 -1.59
N LEU A 13 -6.58 6.31 -2.61
CA LEU A 13 -5.57 5.45 -3.21
C LEU A 13 -4.20 6.05 -2.92
N ILE A 14 -3.34 5.26 -2.30
CA ILE A 14 -1.93 5.61 -2.10
C ILE A 14 -1.12 4.75 -3.07
N TYR A 15 -0.31 5.41 -3.88
CA TYR A 15 0.73 4.78 -4.67
C TYR A 15 2.06 5.01 -3.96
N PHE A 16 2.84 3.95 -3.82
CA PHE A 16 4.10 3.97 -3.09
C PHE A 16 5.17 3.26 -3.90
N ASP A 17 6.30 3.92 -4.13
CA ASP A 17 7.50 3.37 -4.77
C ASP A 17 8.60 3.24 -3.72
N LEU A 18 9.24 2.07 -3.62
CA LEU A 18 10.35 1.87 -2.69
C LEU A 18 11.66 2.40 -3.28
N ASP A 19 12.01 3.63 -2.89
CA ASP A 19 13.23 4.30 -3.32
C ASP A 19 14.49 3.42 -3.17
N ASN A 20 15.27 3.34 -4.24
CA ASN A 20 16.59 2.70 -4.28
C ASN A 20 16.60 1.19 -4.00
N LEU A 21 15.50 0.47 -4.21
CA LEU A 21 15.48 -0.99 -4.03
C LEU A 21 16.52 -1.69 -4.93
N GLN A 22 16.71 -1.22 -6.16
CA GLN A 22 17.73 -1.76 -7.07
C GLN A 22 19.16 -1.57 -6.53
N LEU A 23 19.46 -0.44 -5.88
CA LEU A 23 20.76 -0.20 -5.25
C LEU A 23 21.02 -1.19 -4.10
N VAL A 24 19.98 -1.52 -3.33
CA VAL A 24 20.07 -2.56 -2.29
C VAL A 24 20.37 -3.92 -2.91
N ASN A 25 19.65 -4.30 -3.98
CA ASN A 25 19.89 -5.56 -4.70
C ASN A 25 21.31 -5.68 -5.24
N ASP A 26 21.85 -4.59 -5.80
CA ASP A 26 23.19 -4.56 -6.38
C ASP A 26 24.30 -4.59 -5.31
N THR A 27 24.03 -4.05 -4.12
CA THR A 27 25.02 -3.94 -3.03
C THR A 27 25.03 -5.18 -2.13
N PHE A 28 23.87 -5.75 -1.84
CA PHE A 28 23.68 -6.77 -0.80
C PHE A 28 23.06 -8.07 -1.32
N GLU A 29 23.02 -8.24 -2.64
CA GLU A 29 22.36 -9.34 -3.35
C GLU A 29 20.83 -9.29 -3.24
N ARG A 30 20.13 -9.99 -4.13
CA ARG A 30 18.65 -9.91 -4.26
C ARG A 30 17.89 -10.27 -2.99
N LYS A 31 18.47 -11.13 -2.13
CA LYS A 31 17.85 -11.53 -0.86
C LYS A 31 17.62 -10.34 0.07
N ALA A 32 18.53 -9.35 0.07
CA ALA A 32 18.36 -8.16 0.88
C ALA A 32 17.17 -7.30 0.40
N GLY A 33 16.93 -7.22 -0.91
CA GLY A 33 15.74 -6.58 -1.45
C GLY A 33 14.45 -7.31 -1.09
N ASP A 34 14.46 -8.64 -1.12
CA ASP A 34 13.32 -9.46 -0.67
C ASP A 34 12.98 -9.20 0.81
N ASP A 35 14.00 -9.04 1.66
CA ASP A 35 13.83 -8.70 3.08
C ASP A 35 13.24 -7.29 3.25
N VAL A 36 13.65 -6.31 2.43
CA VAL A 36 13.08 -4.94 2.43
C VAL A 36 11.59 -4.96 2.02
N ILE A 37 11.26 -5.64 0.92
CA ILE A 37 9.88 -5.81 0.44
C ILE A 37 9.01 -6.45 1.52
N THR A 38 9.52 -7.53 2.13
CA THR A 38 8.81 -8.27 3.18
C THR A 38 8.57 -7.38 4.39
N ARG A 39 9.59 -6.62 4.83
CA ARG A 39 9.44 -5.70 5.96
C ARG A 39 8.44 -4.59 5.64
N PHE A 40 8.44 -4.06 4.43
CA PHE A 40 7.47 -3.04 4.03
C PHE A 40 6.03 -3.56 4.07
N GLY A 41 5.78 -4.77 3.57
CA GLY A 41 4.47 -5.43 3.70
C GLY A 41 4.03 -5.59 5.16
N GLN A 42 4.95 -6.00 6.04
CA GLN A 42 4.67 -6.10 7.48
C GLN A 42 4.36 -4.74 8.11
N LEU A 43 5.06 -3.67 7.70
CA LEU A 43 4.76 -2.31 8.18
C LEU A 43 3.36 -1.88 7.76
N ILE A 44 2.92 -2.22 6.54
CA ILE A 44 1.55 -1.96 6.12
C ILE A 44 0.55 -2.67 7.04
N GLU A 45 0.77 -3.95 7.35
CA GLU A 45 -0.09 -4.71 8.27
C GLU A 45 -0.06 -4.19 9.72
N GLU A 46 1.08 -3.66 10.17
CA GLU A 46 1.30 -3.15 11.53
C GLU A 46 0.63 -1.77 11.75
N TYR A 47 0.73 -0.87 10.76
CA TYR A 47 0.34 0.53 10.92
C TYR A 47 -0.98 0.91 10.24
N LEU A 48 -1.41 0.19 9.20
CA LEU A 48 -2.65 0.52 8.52
C LEU A 48 -3.87 -0.16 9.18
N PRO A 49 -5.04 0.51 9.16
CA PRO A 49 -6.25 -0.06 9.75
C PRO A 49 -6.76 -1.28 8.96
N LYS A 50 -7.76 -1.98 9.48
CA LYS A 50 -8.29 -3.22 8.87
C LYS A 50 -9.13 -3.00 7.61
N ASN A 51 -9.60 -1.77 7.36
CA ASN A 51 -10.41 -1.39 6.20
C ASN A 51 -9.53 -0.97 5.02
N VAL A 52 -8.44 -1.70 4.78
CA VAL A 52 -7.43 -1.34 3.80
C VAL A 52 -7.08 -2.56 2.98
N VAL A 53 -6.92 -2.36 1.68
CA VAL A 53 -6.44 -3.38 0.75
C VAL A 53 -5.10 -2.89 0.21
N ALA A 54 -4.02 -3.63 0.51
CA ALA A 54 -2.69 -3.34 -0.01
C ALA A 54 -2.25 -4.45 -0.95
N THR A 55 -1.59 -4.07 -2.05
CA THR A 55 -1.00 -5.00 -2.99
C THR A 55 0.33 -4.47 -3.49
N ARG A 56 1.24 -5.39 -3.80
CA ARG A 56 2.43 -5.12 -4.61
C ARG A 56 2.03 -5.19 -6.08
N LEU A 57 2.33 -4.14 -6.85
CA LEU A 57 1.98 -4.02 -8.27
C LEU A 57 3.13 -4.48 -9.19
N ALA A 58 4.37 -4.12 -8.84
CA ALA A 58 5.57 -4.46 -9.61
C ALA A 58 6.75 -4.82 -8.68
N GLU A 59 8.00 -4.54 -9.05
CA GLU A 59 9.18 -4.89 -8.24
C GLU A 59 9.17 -4.17 -6.88
N ASP A 60 9.18 -2.84 -6.90
CA ASP A 60 9.16 -1.90 -5.78
C ASP A 60 7.84 -1.13 -5.63
N ASP A 61 6.92 -1.24 -6.60
CA ASP A 61 5.64 -0.53 -6.57
C ASP A 61 4.59 -1.20 -5.69
N PHE A 62 3.95 -0.41 -4.84
CA PHE A 62 2.81 -0.79 -3.99
C PHE A 62 1.63 0.14 -4.19
N VAL A 63 0.44 -0.44 -4.08
CA VAL A 63 -0.84 0.28 -4.12
C VAL A 63 -1.64 -0.08 -2.89
N ILE A 64 -2.17 0.94 -2.23
CA ILE A 64 -2.94 0.81 -1.00
C ILE A 64 -4.27 1.55 -1.19
N LEU A 65 -5.38 0.81 -1.07
CA LEU A 65 -6.73 1.33 -1.11
C LEU A 65 -7.29 1.42 0.31
N LEU A 66 -7.56 2.63 0.76
CA LEU A 66 -8.26 2.92 2.00
C LEU A 66 -9.76 3.05 1.70
N THR A 67 -10.57 2.13 2.22
CA THR A 67 -12.02 2.18 2.02
C THR A 67 -12.69 3.05 3.07
N HIS A 68 -13.81 3.68 2.71
CA HIS A 68 -14.60 4.53 3.61
C HIS A 68 -13.81 5.70 4.24
N ARG A 69 -13.03 6.43 3.43
CA ARG A 69 -12.24 7.60 3.85
C ARG A 69 -12.66 8.84 3.10
N SER A 70 -12.94 9.92 3.83
CA SER A 70 -13.28 11.22 3.23
C SER A 70 -12.03 11.88 2.63
N THR A 71 -12.21 12.85 1.73
CA THR A 71 -11.09 13.62 1.15
C THR A 71 -10.34 14.45 2.19
N ASP A 72 -10.96 14.75 3.33
CA ASP A 72 -10.35 15.52 4.43
C ASP A 72 -9.47 14.66 5.35
N ASP A 73 -9.48 13.33 5.20
CA ASP A 73 -8.65 12.40 5.99
C ASP A 73 -7.21 12.24 5.44
N ALA A 74 -6.84 13.01 4.41
CA ALA A 74 -5.55 12.93 3.72
C ALA A 74 -4.41 13.68 4.45
#